data_AF-A0A7V4YYY4-F1
#
_entry.id   AF-A0A7V4YYY4-F1
#
_cell.length_a   1.000
_cell.length_b   1.000
_cell.length_c   1.000
_cell.angle_alpha   90.00
_cell.angle_beta   90.00
_cell.angle_gamma   90.00
#
_symmetry.space_group_name_H-M   'P 1'
#
loop_
_entity.id
_entity.type
_entity.pdbx_description
1 polymer ?
#
loop_
_entity_poly.entity_id
_entity_poly.type
_entity_poly.pdbx_seq_one_letter_code
_entity_poly.pdbx_strand_id
1 'polypeptide(L)'
;MMNLRLSLLEIFLLEVIVWLGLWLLNDYLATLLTLIIGAIVLAVLLIALIAEAIERSKVPRKYFHVMWLSIVAPLAAAMLYLFIFGGNLSFLEKI
;
A
#
# COMPACT_ATOMS: atom_id res chain seq x y z
N MET A 1 13.67 25.91 -0.35
CA MET A 1 12.79 25.35 -1.42
C MET A 1 13.30 23.96 -1.74
N MET A 2 12.73 22.93 -1.13
CA MET A 2 13.15 21.55 -1.38
C MET A 2 12.56 21.09 -2.72
N ASN A 3 13.38 21.09 -3.77
CA ASN A 3 13.06 20.49 -5.06
C ASN A 3 13.09 18.96 -4.91
N LEU A 4 12.05 18.40 -4.30
CA LEU A 4 11.90 16.95 -4.15
C LEU A 4 11.46 16.36 -5.49
N ARG A 5 12.42 16.11 -6.39
CA ARG A 5 12.23 15.20 -7.52
C ARG A 5 12.30 13.77 -7.00
N LEU A 6 11.32 13.38 -6.17
CA LEU A 6 11.28 12.02 -5.63
C LEU A 6 11.02 11.02 -6.75
N SER A 7 11.88 10.02 -6.85
CA SER A 7 11.68 8.89 -7.76
C SER A 7 10.50 8.05 -7.29
N LEU A 8 9.81 7.38 -8.22
CA LEU A 8 8.74 6.42 -7.89
C LEU A 8 9.21 5.36 -6.88
N LEU A 9 10.49 4.96 -6.96
CA LEU A 9 11.09 4.01 -6.04
C LEU A 9 11.28 4.58 -4.63
N GLU A 10 11.64 5.86 -4.51
CA GLU A 10 11.79 6.51 -3.20
C GLU A 10 10.43 6.65 -2.50
N ILE A 11 9.38 7.00 -3.26
CA ILE A 11 8.01 7.05 -2.76
C ILE A 11 7.57 5.68 -2.26
N PHE A 12 7.82 4.63 -3.05
CA PHE A 12 7.53 3.26 -2.66
C PHE A 12 8.23 2.86 -1.35
N LEU A 13 9.53 3.10 -1.26
CA LEU A 13 10.30 2.76 -0.06
C LEU A 13 9.82 3.54 1.17
N LEU A 14 9.50 4.83 1.01
CA LEU A 14 8.93 5.63 2.09
C LEU A 14 7.59 5.07 2.57
N GLU A 15 6.69 4.71 1.65
CA GLU A 15 5.41 4.09 2.02
C GLU A 15 5.63 2.76 2.76
N VAL A 16 6.54 1.90 2.29
CA VAL A 16 6.87 0.63 2.95
C VAL A 16 7.42 0.88 4.36
N ILE A 17 8.31 1.85 4.54
CA ILE A 17 8.87 2.19 5.87
C ILE A 17 7.76 2.65 6.82
N VAL A 18 6.84 3.51 6.36
CA VAL A 18 5.71 3.97 7.17
C VAL A 18 4.81 2.81 7.57
N TRP A 19 4.47 1.93 6.62
CA TRP A 19 3.65 0.75 6.90
C TRP A 19 4.35 -0.23 7.83
N LEU A 20 5.64 -0.50 7.65
CA LEU A 20 6.41 -1.32 8.58
C LEU A 20 6.41 -0.73 9.99
N GLY A 21 6.53 0.59 10.12
CA GLY A 21 6.38 1.28 11.39
C GLY A 21 5.03 0.98 12.04
N LEU A 22 3.93 1.04 11.28
CA LEU A 22 2.60 0.67 11.80
C LEU A 22 2.52 -0.80 12.23
N TRP A 23 3.04 -1.72 11.42
CA TRP A 23 3.07 -3.15 11.73
C TRP A 23 3.86 -3.48 12.99
N LEU A 24 4.98 -2.78 13.22
CA LEU A 24 5.79 -2.95 14.43
C LEU A 24 5.14 -2.32 15.68
N LEU A 25 4.34 -1.26 15.52
CA LEU A 25 3.66 -0.61 16.64
C LEU A 25 2.43 -1.39 17.10
N ASN A 26 1.59 -1.81 16.16
CA ASN A 26 0.37 -2.56 16.44
C ASN A 26 -0.06 -3.36 15.20
N ASP A 27 0.20 -4.66 15.25
CA ASP A 27 -0.11 -5.62 14.19
C ASP A 27 -1.61 -5.75 13.89
N TYR A 28 -2.48 -5.64 14.90
CA TYR A 28 -3.94 -5.65 14.71
C TYR A 28 -4.41 -4.45 13.88
N LEU A 29 -4.04 -3.24 14.31
CA LEU A 29 -4.38 -2.01 13.59
C LEU A 29 -3.75 -1.99 12.19
N ALA A 30 -2.49 -2.41 12.08
CA ALA A 30 -1.80 -2.45 10.79
C ALA A 30 -2.46 -3.44 9.82
N THR A 31 -2.86 -4.62 10.28
CA THR A 31 -3.61 -5.60 9.48
C THR A 31 -4.93 -5.01 9.00
N LEU A 32 -5.71 -4.42 9.92
CA LEU A 32 -7.02 -3.86 9.63
C LEU A 32 -6.93 -2.70 8.63
N LEU A 33 -5.97 -1.79 8.82
CA LEU A 33 -5.73 -0.67 7.90
C LEU A 33 -5.22 -1.16 6.54
N THR A 34 -4.31 -2.14 6.51
CA THR A 34 -3.80 -2.73 5.25
C THR A 34 -4.94 -3.30 4.41
N LEU A 35 -5.86 -4.03 5.04
CA LEU A 35 -7.01 -4.61 4.36
C LEU A 35 -8.00 -3.56 3.87
N ILE A 36 -8.40 -2.62 4.72
CA ILE A 36 -9.40 -1.60 4.37
C ILE A 36 -8.86 -0.66 3.30
N ILE A 37 -7.69 -0.06 3.53
CA ILE A 37 -7.11 0.90 2.60
C ILE A 37 -6.73 0.19 1.30
N GLY A 38 -6.12 -0.99 1.39
CA GLY A 38 -5.78 -1.79 0.20
C GLY A 38 -7.01 -2.12 -0.64
N ALA A 39 -8.11 -2.55 -0.02
CA ALA A 39 -9.35 -2.85 -0.73
C ALA A 39 -9.98 -1.61 -1.38
N ILE A 40 -10.00 -0.47 -0.68
CA ILE A 40 -10.53 0.80 -1.22
C ILE A 40 -9.70 1.25 -2.41
N VAL A 41 -8.37 1.31 -2.28
CA VAL A 41 -7.48 1.77 -3.35
C VAL A 41 -7.54 0.82 -4.54
N LEU A 42 -7.62 -0.49 -4.30
CA LEU A 42 -7.81 -1.48 -5.37
C LEU A 42 -9.14 -1.28 -6.11
N ALA A 43 -10.24 -1.08 -5.39
CA ALA A 43 -11.55 -0.83 -6.01
C ALA A 43 -11.54 0.45 -6.86
N VAL A 44 -10.97 1.54 -6.33
CA VAL A 44 -10.80 2.79 -7.08
C VAL A 44 -9.93 2.58 -8.31
N LEU A 45 -8.83 1.83 -8.19
CA LEU A 45 -7.93 1.55 -9.31
C LEU A 45 -8.64 0.76 -10.41
N LEU A 46 -9.41 -0.26 -10.05
CA LEU A 46 -10.19 -1.06 -10.99
C LEU A 46 -11.23 -0.19 -11.71
N ILE A 47 -11.98 0.63 -10.98
CA ILE A 47 -12.96 1.56 -11.59
C ILE A 47 -12.26 2.53 -12.55
N ALA A 48 -11.11 3.09 -12.15
CA ALA A 48 -10.34 4.01 -13.00
C ALA A 48 -9.81 3.33 -14.26
N LEU A 49 -9.35 2.08 -14.17
CA LEU A 49 -8.89 1.30 -15.33
C LEU A 49 -10.04 0.96 -16.28
N ILE A 50 -11.22 0.61 -15.74
CA ILE A 50 -12.42 0.36 -16.53
C ILE A 50 -12.86 1.63 -17.25
N ALA A 51 -12.89 2.78 -16.54
CA ALA A 51 -13.26 4.06 -17.13
C ALA A 51 -12.32 4.45 -18.28
N GLU A 52 -11.00 4.36 -18.07
CA GLU A 52 -9.98 4.67 -19.11
C GLU A 52 -10.06 3.70 -20.30
N ALA A 53 -10.51 2.45 -20.09
CA ALA A 53 -10.69 1.46 -21.14
C ALA A 53 -11.93 1.73 -22.02
N ILE A 54 -13.01 2.27 -21.43
CA ILE A 54 -14.24 2.62 -22.16
C ILE A 54 -14.03 3.92 -22.95
N GLU A 55 -13.57 4.96 -22.28
CA GLU A 55 -13.31 6.26 -22.88
C GLU A 55 -11.94 6.75 -22.41
N ARG A 56 -11.03 6.98 -23.35
CA ARG A 56 -9.68 7.47 -23.02
C ARG A 56 -9.77 8.87 -22.44
N SER A 57 -9.83 8.93 -21.11
CA SER A 57 -9.87 10.17 -20.33
C SER A 57 -8.52 10.89 -20.31
N LYS A 58 -7.49 10.32 -20.94
CA LYS A 58 -6.11 10.84 -21.02
C LYS A 58 -5.48 11.03 -19.64
N VAL A 59 -5.92 10.24 -18.65
CA VAL A 59 -5.34 10.28 -17.31
C VAL A 59 -3.85 9.94 -17.42
N PRO A 60 -2.95 10.76 -16.84
CA PRO A 60 -1.53 10.54 -16.97
C PRO A 60 -1.15 9.19 -16.35
N ARG A 61 -0.38 8.38 -17.08
CA ARG A 61 0.03 7.03 -16.64
C ARG A 61 0.64 7.00 -15.24
N LYS A 62 1.30 8.09 -14.82
CA LYS A 62 1.88 8.23 -13.48
C LYS A 62 0.85 8.01 -12.36
N TYR A 63 -0.41 8.42 -12.54
CA TYR A 63 -1.48 8.22 -11.56
C TYR A 63 -1.68 6.72 -11.26
N PHE A 64 -1.83 5.91 -12.31
CA PHE A 64 -1.98 4.46 -12.17
C PHE A 64 -0.76 3.79 -11.50
N HIS A 65 0.45 4.29 -11.78
CA HIS A 65 1.66 3.77 -11.12
C HIS A 65 1.67 4.07 -9.62
N VAL A 66 1.31 5.30 -9.23
CA VAL A 66 1.24 5.68 -7.81
C VAL A 66 0.15 4.90 -7.09
N MET A 67 -1.04 4.77 -7.69
CA MET A 67 -2.11 3.96 -7.11
C MET A 67 -1.70 2.50 -6.90
N TRP A 68 -1.00 1.91 -7.87
CA TRP A 68 -0.48 0.56 -7.75
C TRP A 68 0.55 0.46 -6.62
N LEU A 69 1.47 1.43 -6.54
CA LEU A 69 2.46 1.51 -5.46
C LEU A 69 1.80 1.56 -4.08
N SER A 70 0.71 2.32 -3.93
CA SER A 70 -0.01 2.43 -2.66
C SER A 70 -0.79 1.17 -2.25
N ILE A 71 -0.95 0.20 -3.16
CA ILE A 71 -1.45 -1.15 -2.83
C ILE A 71 -0.27 -2.06 -2.50
N VAL A 72 0.78 -2.02 -3.33
CA VAL A 72 1.93 -2.91 -3.19
C VAL A 72 2.73 -2.60 -1.91
N ALA A 73 2.87 -1.34 -1.52
CA ALA A 73 3.64 -0.94 -0.33
C ALA A 73 3.09 -1.54 0.98
N PRO A 74 1.80 -1.38 1.34
CA PRO A 74 1.23 -2.01 2.53
C PRO A 74 1.30 -3.55 2.46
N LEU A 75 1.06 -4.15 1.30
CA LEU A 75 1.16 -5.60 1.13
C LEU A 75 2.60 -6.11 1.30
N ALA A 76 3.58 -5.39 0.77
CA ALA A 76 4.99 -5.71 0.94
C ALA A 76 5.41 -5.60 2.41
N ALA A 77 4.99 -4.54 3.11
CA ALA A 77 5.22 -4.38 4.53
C ALA A 77 4.61 -5.51 5.36
N ALA A 78 3.36 -5.88 5.07
CA ALA A 78 2.67 -7.00 5.71
C ALA A 78 3.41 -8.32 5.49
N MET A 79 3.79 -8.63 4.24
CA MET A 79 4.55 -9.83 3.91
C MET A 79 5.90 -9.87 4.63
N LEU A 80 6.63 -8.76 4.66
CA LEU A 80 7.91 -8.67 5.37
C LEU A 80 7.75 -8.90 6.87
N TYR A 81 6.76 -8.26 7.50
CA TYR A 81 6.48 -8.45 8.91
C TYR A 81 6.15 -9.92 9.21
N LEU A 82 5.20 -10.51 8.48
CA LEU A 82 4.81 -11.91 8.67
C LEU A 82 5.97 -12.87 8.42
N PHE A 83 6.84 -12.60 7.44
CA PHE A 83 8.02 -13.42 7.18
C PHE A 83 9.03 -13.36 8.34
N ILE A 84 9.28 -12.18 8.91
CA ILE A 84 10.24 -11.99 10.00
C ILE A 84 9.73 -12.60 11.32
N PHE A 85 8.44 -12.41 11.62
CA PHE A 85 7.82 -12.88 12.87
C PHE A 85 7.18 -14.27 12.74
N GLY A 86 7.43 -15.00 11.64
CA GLY A 86 6.96 -16.39 11.47
C GLY A 86 5.44 -16.54 11.36
N GLY A 87 4.74 -15.48 10.95
CA GLY A 87 3.27 -15.45 10.86
C GLY A 87 2.57 -15.24 12.20
N ASN A 88 3.32 -14.99 13.29
CA ASN A 88 2.74 -14.73 14.59
C ASN A 88 2.13 -13.33 14.64
N LEU A 89 0.81 -13.31 14.71
CA LEU A 89 0.02 -12.13 14.98
C LEU A 89 -0.26 -12.11 16.48
N SER A 90 0.32 -11.15 17.19
CA SER A 90 0.23 -10.98 18.65
C SER A 90 -1.22 -10.88 19.15
N PHE A 91 -2.15 -10.43 18.30
CA PHE A 91 -3.56 -10.38 18.64
C PHE A 91 -4.28 -11.73 18.50
N LEU A 92 -3.77 -12.66 17.67
CA LEU A 92 -4.30 -14.02 17.56
C LEU A 92 -3.76 -14.92 18.68
N GLU A 93 -2.53 -14.68 19.16
CA GLU A 93 -1.93 -15.43 20.27
C GLU A 93 -2.58 -15.13 21.64
N LYS A 94 -3.32 -14.02 21.76
CA LYS A 94 -3.97 -13.58 23.00
C LYS A 94 -5.40 -14.12 23.19
N ILE A 95 -5.91 -14.94 22.26
CA ILE A 95 -7.24 -15.57 22.31
C ILE A 95 -7.08 -17.01 22.80
#